data_AF-A0ABD5F4N2-F1
#
_entry.id   AF-A0ABD5F4N2-F1
#
_cell.length_a   1.000
_cell.length_b   1.000
_cell.length_c   1.000
_cell.angle_alpha   90.00
_cell.angle_beta   90.00
_cell.angle_gamma   90.00
#
_symmetry.space_group_name_H-M   'P 1'
#
loop_
_entity.id
_entity.type
_entity.pdbx_description
1 polymer ?
#
loop_
_entity_poly.entity_id
_entity_poly.type
_entity_poly.pdbx_seq_one_letter_code
_entity_poly.pdbx_strand_id
1 'polypeptide(L)'
;MLAMKTSSGYAVPIKDFDMVQKKNLRAVKYDKRQIADMEKLSTFYPEIRFKNVSRVNSDESIDIIIDTGVANELHTGFLPKRFYKAIRVKKEKKGLLGFKWSYLNTIQVSEADIISQFNQTVSIDEVEAILEATTKKGVKYFG
;
A
#
# COMPACT_ATOMS: atom_id res chain seq x y z
N MET A 1 -22.69 9.03 0.18
CA MET A 1 -21.38 8.92 0.83
C MET A 1 -21.14 7.45 1.05
N LEU A 2 -20.19 6.86 0.32
CA LEU A 2 -19.81 5.46 0.58
C LEU A 2 -19.05 5.49 1.91
N ALA A 3 -19.50 4.77 2.92
CA ALA A 3 -18.84 4.74 4.22
C ALA A 3 -18.64 3.28 4.63
N MET A 4 -17.39 2.92 4.93
CA MET A 4 -17.02 1.61 5.41
C MET A 4 -16.87 1.67 6.93
N LYS A 5 -17.55 0.77 7.65
CA LYS A 5 -17.45 0.68 9.11
C LYS A 5 -16.11 0.03 9.50
N THR A 6 -15.37 0.66 10.41
CA THR A 6 -14.11 0.13 10.97
C THR A 6 -14.30 -0.22 12.45
N SER A 7 -13.30 -0.83 13.08
CA SER A 7 -13.32 -1.15 14.52
C SER A 7 -13.32 0.10 15.42
N SER A 8 -12.81 1.24 14.91
CA SER A 8 -12.69 2.51 15.63
C SER A 8 -13.64 3.61 15.15
N GLY A 9 -14.38 3.40 14.04
CA GLY A 9 -15.22 4.42 13.43
C GLY A 9 -15.67 4.11 12.00
N TYR A 10 -15.48 5.08 11.10
CA TYR A 10 -15.91 5.00 9.70
C TYR A 10 -14.83 5.54 8.75
N ALA A 11 -14.62 4.85 7.62
CA ALA A 11 -13.75 5.30 6.55
C ALA A 11 -14.58 5.76 5.35
N VAL A 12 -14.25 6.91 4.76
CA VAL A 12 -14.94 7.47 3.59
C VAL A 12 -13.96 7.69 2.43
N PRO A 13 -14.41 7.71 1.17
CA PRO A 13 -13.58 8.12 0.04
C PRO A 13 -12.93 9.47 0.34
N ILE A 14 -11.69 9.66 -0.07
CA ILE A 14 -10.95 10.90 0.19
C ILE A 14 -11.64 12.13 -0.42
N LYS A 15 -12.35 11.93 -1.54
CA LYS A 15 -13.21 12.95 -2.16
C LYS A 15 -14.36 13.37 -1.23
N ASP A 16 -14.88 12.45 -0.43
CA ASP A 16 -15.93 12.70 0.55
C ASP A 16 -15.36 13.28 1.86
N PHE A 17 -14.14 12.87 2.25
CA PHE A 17 -13.48 13.36 3.46
C PHE A 17 -13.19 14.86 3.43
N ASP A 18 -12.64 15.36 2.32
CA ASP A 18 -12.32 16.79 2.16
C ASP A 18 -13.57 17.67 2.36
N MET A 19 -14.71 17.23 1.84
CA MET A 19 -15.99 17.89 2.04
C MET A 19 -16.42 17.91 3.51
N VAL A 20 -16.29 16.79 4.22
CA VAL A 20 -16.65 16.68 5.64
C VAL A 20 -15.71 17.51 6.51
N GLN A 21 -14.41 17.50 6.21
CA GLN A 21 -13.42 18.29 6.93
C GLN A 21 -13.65 19.80 6.77
N LYS A 22 -13.92 20.27 5.55
CA LYS A 22 -14.27 21.68 5.28
C LYS A 22 -15.55 22.10 6.02
N LYS A 23 -16.55 21.22 6.08
CA LYS A 23 -17.78 21.47 6.84
C LYS A 23 -17.50 21.58 8.34
N ASN A 24 -16.67 20.68 8.89
CA ASN A 24 -16.27 20.74 10.30
C ASN A 24 -15.50 22.01 10.63
N LEU A 25 -14.54 22.40 9.78
CA LEU A 25 -13.76 23.63 9.97
C LEU A 25 -14.66 24.89 9.97
N ARG A 26 -15.68 24.94 9.10
CA ARG A 26 -16.67 26.02 9.13
C ARG A 26 -17.48 26.01 10.42
N ALA A 27 -17.99 24.85 10.85
CA ALA A 27 -18.77 24.73 12.08
C ALA A 27 -17.96 25.16 13.32
N VAL A 28 -16.67 24.78 13.37
CA VAL A 28 -15.77 25.21 14.44
C VAL A 28 -15.54 26.72 14.41
N LYS A 29 -15.29 27.28 13.22
CA LYS A 29 -14.96 28.70 13.06
C LYS A 29 -16.14 29.63 13.32
N TYR A 30 -17.34 29.28 12.87
CA TYR A 30 -18.51 30.18 12.90
C TYR A 30 -19.51 29.81 13.98
N ASP A 31 -19.68 28.52 14.26
CA ASP A 31 -20.73 28.03 15.16
C ASP A 31 -20.18 27.58 16.52
N LYS A 32 -18.84 27.63 16.70
CA LYS A 32 -18.10 27.12 17.87
C LYS A 32 -18.49 25.68 18.23
N ARG A 33 -18.88 24.89 17.23
CA ARG A 33 -19.35 23.51 17.38
C ARG A 33 -18.50 22.60 16.50
N GLN A 34 -18.08 21.48 17.06
CA GLN A 34 -17.40 20.43 16.32
C GLN A 34 -18.43 19.38 15.88
N ILE A 35 -18.28 18.85 14.66
CA ILE A 35 -19.01 17.66 14.24
C ILE A 35 -18.57 16.50 15.14
N ALA A 36 -19.53 15.87 15.81
CA ALA A 36 -19.29 14.75 16.70
C ALA A 36 -18.55 13.61 15.97
N ASP A 37 -17.64 12.94 16.68
CA ASP A 37 -16.90 11.77 16.22
C ASP A 37 -15.99 11.99 14.98
N MET A 38 -15.59 13.23 14.68
CA MET A 38 -14.68 13.53 13.56
C MET A 38 -13.31 12.84 13.68
N GLU A 39 -12.83 12.63 14.90
CA GLU A 39 -11.62 11.88 15.21
C GLU A 39 -11.72 10.40 14.86
N LYS A 40 -12.93 9.89 14.64
CA LYS A 40 -13.21 8.50 14.24
C LYS A 40 -13.36 8.35 12.71
N LEU A 41 -13.14 9.42 11.95
CA LEU A 41 -13.28 9.45 10.49
C LEU A 41 -11.91 9.28 9.80
N SER A 42 -11.77 8.25 8.96
CA SER A 42 -10.56 8.00 8.14
C SER A 42 -10.85 8.04 6.63
N THR A 43 -9.81 8.00 5.78
CA THR A 43 -9.95 8.19 4.32
C THR A 43 -9.35 7.07 3.47
N PHE A 44 -9.92 6.85 2.29
CA PHE A 44 -9.34 5.96 1.28
C PHE A 44 -9.50 6.50 -0.15
N TYR A 45 -8.60 6.12 -1.07
CA TYR A 45 -8.77 6.36 -2.51
C TYR A 45 -9.41 5.12 -3.17
N PRO A 46 -10.65 5.21 -3.70
CA PRO A 46 -11.30 4.08 -4.37
C PRO A 46 -10.53 3.54 -5.59
N GLU A 47 -9.78 4.40 -6.28
CA GLU A 47 -9.18 4.13 -7.59
C GLU A 47 -7.75 3.58 -7.56
N ILE A 48 -7.04 3.67 -6.43
CA ILE A 48 -5.61 3.36 -6.40
C ILE A 48 -5.39 1.85 -6.24
N ARG A 49 -4.98 1.20 -7.33
CA ARG A 49 -4.57 -0.20 -7.37
C ARG A 49 -3.10 -0.30 -7.79
N PHE A 50 -2.19 -0.34 -6.83
CA PHE A 50 -0.77 -0.61 -7.08
C PHE A 50 -0.56 -2.11 -7.31
N LYS A 51 -0.85 -2.59 -8.52
CA LYS A 51 -0.69 -4.00 -8.89
C LYS A 51 0.51 -4.15 -9.79
N ASN A 52 1.40 -5.09 -9.44
CA ASN A 52 2.55 -5.50 -10.25
C ASN A 52 3.50 -4.34 -10.60
N VAL A 53 3.49 -3.29 -9.79
CA VAL A 53 4.46 -2.19 -9.88
C VAL A 53 5.70 -2.55 -9.09
N SER A 54 6.85 -2.13 -9.58
CA SER A 54 8.14 -2.42 -8.98
C SER A 54 9.10 -1.24 -9.04
N ARG A 55 10.13 -1.31 -8.19
CA ARG A 55 11.34 -0.48 -8.28
C ARG A 55 12.57 -1.36 -8.25
N VAL A 56 13.65 -0.88 -8.87
CA VAL A 56 14.99 -1.47 -8.74
C VAL A 56 15.77 -0.64 -7.72
N ASN A 57 16.28 -1.31 -6.69
CA ASN A 57 17.09 -0.72 -5.65
C ASN A 57 18.56 -0.60 -6.09
N SER A 58 19.37 0.16 -5.34
CA SER A 58 20.80 0.36 -5.63
C SER A 58 21.64 -0.92 -5.57
N ASP A 59 21.18 -1.94 -4.86
CA ASP A 59 21.82 -3.26 -4.73
C ASP A 59 21.33 -4.27 -5.78
N GLU A 60 20.65 -3.80 -6.83
CA GLU A 60 20.01 -4.57 -7.90
C GLU A 60 18.89 -5.51 -7.43
N SER A 61 18.45 -5.40 -6.16
CA SER A 61 17.21 -6.04 -5.72
C SER A 61 15.99 -5.31 -6.28
N ILE A 62 14.88 -6.01 -6.40
CA ILE A 62 13.62 -5.49 -6.92
C ILE A 62 12.59 -5.58 -5.81
N ASP A 63 11.91 -4.46 -5.53
CA ASP A 63 10.73 -4.45 -4.67
C ASP A 63 9.49 -4.47 -5.53
N ILE A 64 8.57 -5.39 -5.28
CA ILE A 64 7.37 -5.60 -6.09
C ILE A 64 6.13 -5.58 -5.19
N ILE A 65 5.14 -4.78 -5.56
CA ILE A 65 3.81 -4.82 -4.97
C ILE A 65 3.00 -5.90 -5.70
N ILE A 66 2.97 -7.10 -5.13
CA ILE A 66 2.19 -8.20 -5.70
C ILE A 66 0.83 -8.22 -4.98
N ASP A 67 -0.25 -8.04 -5.75
CA ASP A 67 -1.66 -8.09 -5.33
C ASP A 67 -1.92 -7.90 -3.82
N THR A 68 -1.52 -6.75 -3.28
CA THR A 68 -1.57 -6.55 -1.84
C THR A 68 -2.94 -6.06 -1.43
N GLY A 69 -3.64 -6.89 -0.66
CA GLY A 69 -4.51 -6.33 0.37
C GLY A 69 -3.71 -5.29 1.16
N VAL A 70 -4.31 -4.11 1.35
CA VAL A 70 -3.69 -2.98 2.06
C VAL A 70 -3.19 -3.47 3.42
N ALA A 71 -1.88 -3.40 3.67
CA ALA A 71 -1.36 -3.69 4.99
C ALA A 71 -1.82 -2.58 5.94
N ASN A 72 -2.43 -2.98 7.06
CA ASN A 72 -3.17 -2.09 7.96
C ASN A 72 -2.48 -0.75 8.20
N GLU A 73 -3.28 0.31 8.02
CA GLU A 73 -2.98 1.72 8.21
C GLU A 73 -2.31 1.93 9.58
N LEU A 74 -1.09 2.49 9.61
CA LEU A 74 -0.53 3.02 10.84
C LEU A 74 -1.41 4.20 11.28
N HIS A 75 -2.14 4.01 12.37
CA HIS A 75 -2.94 5.05 13.03
C HIS A 75 -2.02 6.09 13.66
N THR A 76 -1.48 6.99 12.84
CA THR A 76 -0.96 8.27 13.32
C THR A 76 -2.14 9.23 13.35
N GLY A 77 -2.39 9.92 14.47
CA GLY A 77 -3.49 10.90 14.64
C GLY A 77 -3.46 12.14 13.72
N PHE A 78 -2.73 12.03 12.62
CA PHE A 78 -2.59 12.96 11.52
C PHE A 78 -2.59 12.07 10.26
N LEU A 79 -3.60 12.23 9.38
CA LEU A 79 -3.81 11.53 8.09
C LEU A 79 -3.17 10.12 7.97
N PRO A 80 -3.94 9.01 7.93
CA PRO A 80 -3.38 7.67 7.87
C PRO A 80 -2.40 7.55 6.70
N LYS A 81 -1.11 7.40 7.01
CA LYS A 81 -0.10 7.10 6.00
C LYS A 81 -0.23 5.62 5.66
N ARG A 82 -0.74 5.35 4.46
CA ARG A 82 -0.89 3.98 3.95
C ARG A 82 0.49 3.39 3.69
N PHE A 83 0.71 2.21 4.25
CA PHE A 83 1.86 1.38 3.92
C PHE A 83 1.37 0.12 3.21
N TYR A 84 2.09 -0.30 2.19
CA TYR A 84 1.83 -1.51 1.43
C TYR A 84 2.97 -2.48 1.67
N LYS A 85 2.68 -3.79 1.58
CA LYS A 85 3.73 -4.80 1.57
C LYS A 85 4.37 -4.85 0.19
N ALA A 86 5.68 -4.92 0.11
CA ALA A 86 6.39 -5.26 -1.12
C ALA A 86 7.23 -6.51 -0.87
N ILE A 87 7.28 -7.42 -1.84
CA ILE A 87 8.28 -8.48 -1.84
C ILE A 87 9.58 -7.89 -2.37
N ARG A 88 10.65 -8.03 -1.60
CA ARG A 88 11.99 -7.79 -2.10
C ARG A 88 12.59 -9.09 -2.59
N VAL A 89 12.96 -9.11 -3.87
CA VAL A 89 13.60 -10.24 -4.53
C VAL A 89 14.87 -9.81 -5.24
N LYS A 90 15.74 -10.77 -5.56
CA LYS A 90 16.92 -10.53 -6.40
C LYS A 90 16.98 -11.56 -7.51
N LYS A 91 17.33 -11.10 -8.72
CA LYS A 91 17.56 -11.96 -9.87
C LYS A 91 19.01 -12.45 -9.81
N GLU A 92 19.20 -13.73 -9.55
CA GLU A 92 20.51 -14.36 -9.50
C GLU A 92 20.78 -15.09 -10.82
N LYS A 93 21.98 -14.94 -11.37
CA LYS A 93 22.43 -15.75 -12.51
C LYS A 93 22.66 -17.20 -12.03
N LYS A 94 22.01 -18.16 -12.68
CA LYS A 94 22.20 -19.58 -12.45
C LYS A 94 23.03 -20.17 -13.62
N GLY A 95 24.35 -20.15 -13.47
CA GLY A 95 25.27 -20.73 -14.46
C GLY A 95 25.11 -20.14 -15.87
N LEU A 96 25.44 -20.93 -16.90
CA LEU A 96 25.47 -20.48 -18.30
C LEU A 96 24.08 -20.34 -18.98
N LEU A 97 22.98 -20.84 -18.40
CA LEU A 97 21.72 -21.04 -19.13
C LEU A 97 20.44 -20.57 -18.41
N GLY A 98 20.53 -19.87 -17.27
CA GLY A 98 19.30 -19.41 -16.63
C GLY A 98 19.46 -18.34 -15.56
N PHE A 99 18.33 -17.76 -15.20
CA PHE A 99 18.18 -16.88 -14.04
C PHE A 99 17.29 -17.57 -13.01
N LYS A 100 17.52 -17.26 -11.74
CA LYS A 100 16.68 -17.70 -10.62
C LYS A 100 16.30 -16.49 -9.78
N TRP A 101 15.05 -16.43 -9.34
CA TRP A 101 14.61 -15.46 -8.36
C TRP A 101 14.92 -15.96 -6.94
N SER A 102 15.44 -15.06 -6.10
CA SER A 102 15.68 -15.31 -4.68
C SER A 102 14.90 -14.32 -3.84
N TYR A 103 13.99 -14.83 -3.02
CA TYR A 103 13.33 -14.02 -2.00
C TYR A 103 14.33 -13.54 -0.95
N LEU A 104 14.31 -12.25 -0.65
CA LEU A 104 15.14 -11.65 0.40
C LEU A 104 14.30 -11.38 1.65
N ASN A 105 13.29 -10.52 1.55
CA ASN A 105 12.37 -10.20 2.63
C ASN A 105 11.05 -9.59 2.12
N THR A 106 10.12 -9.36 3.02
CA THR A 106 8.93 -8.54 2.79
C THR A 106 9.15 -7.22 3.49
N ILE A 107 9.01 -6.11 2.76
CA ILE A 107 9.16 -4.76 3.30
C ILE A 107 7.81 -4.05 3.35
N GLN A 108 7.74 -2.97 4.12
CA GLN A 108 6.64 -2.02 4.07
C GLN A 108 7.09 -0.77 3.33
N VAL A 109 6.26 -0.25 2.44
CA VAL A 109 6.53 0.96 1.66
C VAL A 109 5.34 1.91 1.75
N SER A 110 5.62 3.20 1.89
CA SER A 110 4.54 4.18 1.97
C SER A 110 3.93 4.44 0.59
N GLU A 111 2.69 4.91 0.54
CA GLU A 111 2.06 5.35 -0.71
C GLU A 111 2.89 6.38 -1.48
N ALA A 112 3.48 7.34 -0.75
CA ALA A 112 4.34 8.37 -1.35
C ALA A 112 5.59 7.75 -2.00
N ASP A 113 6.18 6.71 -1.39
CA ASP A 113 7.33 6.01 -1.95
C ASP A 113 6.93 5.21 -3.21
N ILE A 114 5.74 4.58 -3.20
CA ILE A 114 5.25 3.85 -4.37
C ILE A 114 5.05 4.80 -5.55
N ILE A 115 4.36 5.92 -5.33
CA ILE A 115 4.10 6.91 -6.38
C ILE A 115 5.40 7.50 -6.94
N SER A 116 6.41 7.72 -6.10
CA SER A 116 7.65 8.38 -6.51
C SER A 116 8.70 7.43 -7.09
N GLN A 117 8.75 6.16 -6.65
CA GLN A 117 9.86 5.26 -6.97
C GLN A 117 9.45 3.97 -7.68
N PHE A 118 8.21 3.51 -7.57
CA PHE A 118 7.75 2.27 -8.21
C PHE A 118 7.28 2.55 -9.64
N ASN A 119 8.24 2.81 -10.51
CA ASN A 119 8.04 3.26 -11.89
C ASN A 119 8.18 2.16 -12.95
N GLN A 120 8.33 0.91 -12.52
CA GLN A 120 8.43 -0.25 -13.41
C GLN A 120 7.22 -1.15 -13.21
N THR A 121 6.94 -1.97 -14.23
CA THR A 121 5.94 -3.03 -14.17
C THR A 121 6.61 -4.37 -14.39
N VAL A 122 6.22 -5.36 -13.61
CA VAL A 122 6.68 -6.74 -13.77
C VAL A 122 5.65 -7.51 -14.58
N SER A 123 6.11 -8.30 -15.56
CA SER A 123 5.20 -9.14 -16.34
C SER A 123 4.55 -10.21 -15.47
N ILE A 124 3.41 -10.73 -15.90
CA ILE A 124 2.70 -11.79 -15.16
C ILE A 124 3.60 -13.03 -15.02
N ASP A 125 4.29 -13.43 -16.08
CA ASP A 125 5.20 -14.58 -16.07
C ASP A 125 6.33 -14.42 -15.03
N GLU A 126 6.90 -13.21 -14.89
CA GLU A 126 7.93 -12.94 -13.89
C GLU A 126 7.34 -12.93 -12.47
N VAL A 127 6.13 -12.38 -12.29
CA VAL A 127 5.40 -12.43 -11.00
C VAL A 127 5.17 -13.87 -10.55
N GLU A 128 4.72 -14.74 -11.45
CA GLU A 128 4.50 -16.17 -11.15
C GLU A 128 5.80 -16.87 -10.73
N ALA A 129 6.89 -16.65 -11.48
CA ALA A 129 8.20 -17.21 -11.14
C ALA A 129 8.74 -16.72 -9.78
N ILE A 130 8.48 -15.44 -9.45
CA ILE A 130 8.84 -14.83 -8.16
C ILE A 130 8.00 -15.43 -7.02
N LEU A 131 6.70 -15.60 -7.22
CA LEU A 131 5.81 -16.19 -6.24
C LEU A 131 6.21 -17.65 -5.96
N GLU A 132 6.48 -18.44 -7.00
CA GLU A 132 6.93 -19.83 -6.85
C GLU A 132 8.23 -19.90 -6.03
N ALA A 133 9.21 -19.04 -6.34
CA ALA A 133 10.47 -18.97 -5.60
C ALA A 133 10.29 -18.55 -4.13
N THR A 134 9.32 -17.65 -3.88
CA THR A 134 9.01 -17.14 -2.53
C THR A 134 8.29 -18.18 -1.69
N THR A 135 7.30 -18.88 -2.25
CA THR A 135 6.57 -19.97 -1.58
C THR A 135 7.46 -21.16 -1.27
N LYS A 136 8.43 -21.49 -2.15
CA LYS A 136 9.44 -22.53 -1.87
C LYS A 136 10.30 -22.23 -0.62
N LYS A 137 10.45 -20.97 -0.22
CA LYS A 137 11.13 -20.57 1.04
C LYS A 137 10.17 -20.56 2.25
N GLY A 138 8.94 -21.02 2.11
CA GLY A 138 7.94 -21.07 3.19
C GLY A 138 7.28 -19.72 3.50
N VAL A 139 7.46 -18.71 2.66
CA VAL A 139 6.87 -17.38 2.86
C VAL A 139 5.42 -17.39 2.43
N LYS A 140 4.50 -17.21 3.39
CA LYS A 140 3.07 -17.01 3.12
C LYS A 140 2.82 -15.55 2.78
N TYR A 141 2.86 -15.23 1.50
CA TYR A 141 2.64 -13.86 1.03
C TYR A 141 1.15 -13.49 0.94
N PHE A 142 0.31 -14.45 0.55
CA PHE A 142 -1.15 -14.37 0.68
C PHE A 142 -1.53 -14.94 2.06
N GLY A 143 -1.93 -14.08 2.96
CA GLY A 143 -2.41 -14.41 4.30
C GLY A 143 -3.61 -13.54 4.64
#